data_AF-A0A9D6QWX9-F1
#
_entry.id   AF-A0A9D6QWX9-F1
#
_cell.length_a   1.000
_cell.length_b   1.000
_cell.length_c   1.000
_cell.angle_alpha   90.00
_cell.angle_beta   90.00
_cell.angle_gamma   90.00
#
_symmetry.space_group_name_H-M   'P 1'
#
loop_
_entity.id
_entity.type
_entity.pdbx_description
1 polymer ?
#
loop_
_entity_poly.entity_id
_entity_poly.type
_entity_poly.pdbx_seq_one_letter_code
_entity_poly.pdbx_strand_id
1 'polypeptide(L)'
;MAKIYYEKDGDLKHLKGRKVAVIGYGSQGHAHALNLRDSGIDVVVGLYQGSRSWAKAEAAGLKVLPVAEAAQTANVIMVLVADHIQADLYAQEIGPRLSPGKTLMFAHGFNIHFRQIVPP
;
A
#
# COMPACT_ATOMS: atom_id res chain seq x y z
N MET A 1 22.19 -14.79 17.63
CA MET A 1 22.29 -13.37 17.20
C MET A 1 21.30 -13.17 16.07
N ALA A 2 20.56 -12.05 16.04
CA ALA A 2 19.59 -11.81 14.98
C ALA A 2 20.31 -11.61 13.63
N LYS A 3 19.73 -12.12 12.55
CA LYS A 3 20.21 -11.83 11.19
C LYS A 3 19.80 -10.39 10.83
N ILE A 4 20.77 -9.56 10.46
CA ILE A 4 20.56 -8.18 10.03
C ILE A 4 20.73 -8.09 8.51
N TYR A 5 19.79 -7.42 7.85
CA TYR A 5 19.77 -7.26 6.39
C TYR A 5 20.19 -5.83 6.02
N TYR A 6 20.93 -5.69 4.94
CA TYR A 6 21.38 -4.42 4.37
C TYR A 6 20.97 -4.32 2.90
N GLU A 7 21.30 -3.19 2.26
CA GLU A 7 20.99 -2.93 0.85
C GLU A 7 21.41 -4.08 -0.08
N LYS A 8 22.62 -4.63 0.09
CA LYS A 8 23.14 -5.75 -0.72
C LYS A 8 22.32 -7.04 -0.62
N ASP A 9 21.51 -7.18 0.43
CA ASP A 9 20.67 -8.36 0.68
C ASP A 9 19.26 -8.17 0.11
N GLY A 10 18.90 -6.96 -0.34
CA GLY A 10 17.65 -6.63 -1.00
C GLY A 10 17.83 -6.41 -2.50
N ASP A 11 16.81 -6.77 -3.29
CA ASP A 11 16.87 -6.64 -4.74
C ASP A 11 15.57 -6.06 -5.31
N LEU A 12 15.64 -4.81 -5.81
CA LEU A 12 14.51 -4.11 -6.40
C LEU A 12 13.99 -4.76 -7.68
N LYS A 13 14.73 -5.70 -8.30
CA LYS A 13 14.24 -6.44 -9.48
C LYS A 13 12.93 -7.17 -9.20
N HIS A 14 12.68 -7.55 -7.95
CA HIS A 14 11.44 -8.22 -7.55
C HIS A 14 10.21 -7.29 -7.58
N LEU A 15 10.42 -5.97 -7.61
CA LEU A 15 9.37 -4.96 -7.77
C LEU A 15 9.36 -4.34 -9.18
N LYS A 16 10.35 -4.63 -10.02
CA LYS A 16 10.45 -4.07 -11.38
C LYS A 16 9.25 -4.53 -12.22
N GLY A 17 8.57 -3.57 -12.84
CA GLY A 17 7.35 -3.82 -13.63
C GLY A 17 6.12 -4.18 -12.80
N ARG A 18 6.21 -4.16 -11.46
CA ARG A 18 5.07 -4.31 -10.57
C ARG A 18 4.58 -2.95 -10.12
N LYS A 19 3.26 -2.79 -10.07
CA LYS A 19 2.62 -1.60 -9.51
C LYS A 19 2.37 -1.78 -8.02
N VAL A 20 2.69 -0.77 -7.22
CA VAL A 20 2.44 -0.72 -5.77
C VAL A 20 1.33 0.28 -5.48
N ALA A 21 0.23 -0.19 -4.88
CA ALA A 21 -0.80 0.67 -4.32
C ALA A 21 -0.45 1.00 -2.87
N VAL A 22 -0.30 2.28 -2.57
CA VAL A 22 -0.18 2.79 -1.19
C VAL A 22 -1.54 3.32 -0.75
N ILE A 23 -2.20 2.61 0.18
CA ILE A 23 -3.55 2.94 0.64
C ILE A 23 -3.45 3.87 1.84
N GLY A 24 -3.86 5.13 1.65
CA GLY A 24 -3.70 6.20 2.63
C GLY A 24 -2.46 7.06 2.36
N TYR A 25 -2.56 8.35 2.69
CA TYR A 25 -1.49 9.35 2.49
C TYR A 25 -1.25 10.21 3.73
N GLY A 26 -1.26 9.56 4.90
CA GLY A 26 -0.81 10.13 6.18
C GLY A 26 0.72 10.11 6.30
N SER A 27 1.25 10.05 7.52
CA SER A 27 2.71 10.04 7.75
C SER A 27 3.43 8.89 7.02
N GLN A 28 3.03 7.65 7.28
CA GLN A 28 3.64 6.48 6.63
C GLN A 28 3.31 6.41 5.14
N GLY A 29 2.06 6.69 4.76
CA GLY A 29 1.63 6.69 3.35
C GLY A 29 2.45 7.65 2.48
N HIS A 30 2.67 8.87 2.99
CA HIS A 30 3.51 9.87 2.33
C HIS A 30 4.96 9.38 2.17
N ALA A 31 5.58 8.91 3.25
CA ALA A 31 6.97 8.46 3.22
C ALA A 31 7.15 7.24 2.29
N HIS A 32 6.29 6.23 2.40
CA HIS A 32 6.37 5.02 1.57
C HIS A 32 6.17 5.34 0.09
N ALA A 33 5.15 6.13 -0.25
CA ALA A 33 4.84 6.43 -1.64
C ALA A 33 5.97 7.20 -2.34
N LEU A 34 6.53 8.22 -1.69
CA LEU A 34 7.62 9.00 -2.27
C LEU A 34 8.92 8.20 -2.34
N ASN A 35 9.30 7.48 -1.28
CA ASN A 35 10.53 6.70 -1.29
C ASN A 35 10.50 5.58 -2.35
N LEU A 36 9.35 4.91 -2.52
CA LEU A 36 9.18 3.90 -3.57
C LEU A 36 9.26 4.50 -4.97
N ARG A 37 8.59 5.64 -5.19
CA ARG A 37 8.67 6.37 -6.46
C ARG A 37 10.11 6.79 -6.77
N ASP A 38 10.81 7.36 -5.80
CA ASP A 38 12.20 7.82 -5.95
C ASP A 38 13.17 6.64 -6.15
N SER A 39 12.77 5.44 -5.71
CA SER A 39 13.46 4.17 -6.00
C SER A 39 13.10 3.58 -7.38
N GLY A 40 12.32 4.30 -8.21
CA GLY A 40 11.95 3.88 -9.56
C GLY A 40 10.78 2.87 -9.62
N ILE A 41 10.00 2.74 -8.55
CA ILE A 41 8.84 1.83 -8.51
C ILE A 41 7.57 2.56 -9.01
N ASP A 42 6.73 1.86 -9.77
CA ASP A 42 5.42 2.37 -10.21
C ASP A 42 4.45 2.40 -9.02
N VAL A 43 4.18 3.60 -8.51
CA VAL A 43 3.34 3.84 -7.33
C VAL A 43 2.03 4.50 -7.72
N VAL A 44 0.94 4.01 -7.14
CA VAL A 44 -0.36 4.68 -7.11
C VAL A 44 -0.83 4.84 -5.67
N VAL A 45 -1.41 6.00 -5.34
CA VAL A 45 -1.98 6.24 -4.02
C VAL A 45 -3.49 5.98 -4.06
N GLY A 46 -3.97 5.09 -3.19
CA GLY A 46 -5.39 4.82 -3.00
C GLY A 46 -5.97 5.69 -1.89
N LEU A 47 -6.97 6.52 -2.20
CA LEU A 47 -7.68 7.38 -1.24
C LEU A 47 -9.19 7.30 -1.44
N TYR A 48 -9.96 7.60 -0.39
CA TYR A 48 -11.40 7.81 -0.54
C TYR A 48 -11.68 9.11 -1.34
N GLN A 49 -12.81 9.15 -2.05
CA GLN A 49 -13.21 10.32 -2.83
C GLN A 49 -13.41 11.55 -1.91
N GLY A 50 -12.83 12.68 -2.30
CA GLY A 50 -12.87 13.90 -1.48
C GLY A 50 -11.85 13.93 -0.34
N SER A 51 -10.90 12.99 -0.31
CA SER A 51 -9.83 13.01 0.70
C SER A 51 -9.06 14.33 0.69
N ARG A 52 -8.85 14.89 1.88
CA ARG A 52 -8.03 16.12 2.08
C ARG A 52 -6.59 15.96 1.60
N SER A 53 -6.09 14.73 1.51
CA SER A 53 -4.72 14.44 1.05
C SER A 53 -4.62 14.23 -0.46
N TRP A 54 -5.73 14.24 -1.20
CA TRP A 54 -5.76 13.95 -2.63
C TRP A 54 -4.89 14.92 -3.43
N ALA A 55 -5.22 16.21 -3.36
CA ALA A 55 -4.47 17.27 -4.04
C ALA A 55 -2.99 17.30 -3.61
N LYS A 56 -2.69 16.96 -2.35
CA LYS A 56 -1.30 16.89 -1.86
C LYS A 56 -0.52 15.75 -2.51
N ALA A 57 -1.13 14.58 -2.70
CA ALA A 57 -0.48 13.45 -3.36
C ALA A 57 -0.27 13.74 -4.86
N GLU A 58 -1.27 14.33 -5.54
CA GLU A 58 -1.14 14.74 -6.94
C GLU A 58 -0.09 15.84 -7.15
N ALA A 59 -0.05 16.86 -6.27
CA ALA A 59 0.96 17.90 -6.31
C ALA A 59 2.38 17.36 -6.05
N ALA A 60 2.48 16.23 -5.34
CA ALA A 60 3.73 15.50 -5.19
C ALA A 60 4.06 14.62 -6.41
N GLY A 61 3.31 14.68 -7.51
CA GLY A 61 3.57 13.90 -8.73
C GLY A 61 3.20 12.43 -8.64
N LEU A 62 2.34 12.05 -7.69
CA LEU A 62 1.82 10.70 -7.57
C LEU A 62 0.47 10.57 -8.29
N LYS A 63 0.24 9.45 -8.95
CA LYS A 63 -1.11 9.10 -9.42
C LYS A 63 -1.99 8.76 -8.21
N VAL A 64 -3.19 9.32 -8.16
CA VAL A 64 -4.18 9.04 -7.11
C VAL A 64 -5.41 8.38 -7.72
N LEU A 65 -5.93 7.34 -7.07
CA LEU A 65 -7.15 6.63 -7.46
C LEU A 65 -8.03 6.35 -6.23
N PRO A 66 -9.33 6.07 -6.43
CA PRO A 66 -10.15 5.43 -5.40
C PRO A 66 -9.49 4.13 -4.89
N VAL A 67 -9.65 3.81 -3.60
CA VAL A 67 -8.97 2.65 -2.97
C VAL A 67 -9.28 1.35 -3.72
N ALA A 68 -10.54 1.11 -4.04
CA ALA A 68 -10.99 0.00 -4.89
C ALA A 68 -10.20 -0.14 -6.21
N GLU A 69 -10.00 0.96 -6.93
CA GLU A 69 -9.32 0.95 -8.24
C GLU A 69 -7.79 0.77 -8.08
N ALA A 70 -7.20 1.39 -7.06
CA ALA A 70 -5.80 1.18 -6.71
C ALA A 70 -5.53 -0.29 -6.38
N ALA A 71 -6.38 -0.91 -5.55
CA ALA A 71 -6.28 -2.32 -5.19
C ALA A 71 -6.48 -3.26 -6.40
N GLN A 72 -7.39 -2.92 -7.31
CA GLN A 72 -7.62 -3.67 -8.54
C GLN A 72 -6.38 -3.71 -9.45
N THR A 73 -5.73 -2.57 -9.64
CA THR A 73 -4.66 -2.40 -10.63
C THR A 73 -3.26 -2.77 -10.13
N ALA A 74 -3.03 -2.78 -8.82
CA ALA A 74 -1.71 -3.04 -8.24
C ALA A 74 -1.38 -4.53 -8.05
N ASN A 75 -0.10 -4.86 -8.06
CA ASN A 75 0.41 -6.19 -7.69
C ASN A 75 0.73 -6.28 -6.19
N VAL A 76 1.09 -5.16 -5.58
CA VAL A 76 1.38 -5.04 -4.15
C VAL A 76 0.47 -3.97 -3.56
N ILE A 77 -0.22 -4.28 -2.47
CA ILE A 77 -1.17 -3.38 -1.80
C ILE A 77 -0.65 -3.14 -0.38
N MET A 78 -0.16 -1.94 -0.13
CA MET A 78 0.39 -1.51 1.16
C MET A 78 -0.65 -0.68 1.91
N VAL A 79 -1.18 -1.22 3.01
CA VAL A 79 -2.24 -0.60 3.82
C VAL A 79 -1.62 0.30 4.90
N LEU A 80 -1.85 1.61 4.79
CA LEU A 80 -1.24 2.67 5.64
C LEU A 80 -2.28 3.67 6.16
N VAL A 81 -3.52 3.23 6.29
CA VAL A 81 -4.58 3.94 7.03
C VAL A 81 -4.58 3.53 8.51
N ALA A 82 -5.29 4.26 9.37
CA ALA A 82 -5.34 3.97 10.80
C ALA A 82 -5.89 2.56 11.09
N ASP A 83 -5.32 1.84 12.06
CA ASP A 83 -5.61 0.42 12.29
C ASP A 83 -7.10 0.11 12.49
N HIS A 84 -7.83 0.97 13.21
CA HIS A 84 -9.25 0.80 13.51
C HIS A 84 -10.18 0.88 12.29
N ILE A 85 -9.72 1.42 11.15
CA ILE A 85 -10.52 1.47 9.90
C ILE A 85 -10.05 0.46 8.85
N GLN A 86 -8.94 -0.25 9.08
CA GLN A 86 -8.37 -1.15 8.07
C GLN A 86 -9.30 -2.34 7.76
N ALA A 87 -9.98 -2.90 8.77
CA ALA A 87 -10.82 -4.09 8.60
C ALA A 87 -12.03 -3.81 7.68
N ASP A 88 -12.75 -2.72 7.93
CA ASP A 88 -13.90 -2.31 7.10
C ASP A 88 -13.45 -1.95 5.68
N LEU A 89 -12.37 -1.16 5.56
CA LEU A 89 -11.81 -0.80 4.26
C LEU A 89 -11.34 -2.04 3.48
N TYR A 90 -10.74 -3.01 4.18
CA TYR A 90 -10.34 -4.28 3.58
C TYR A 90 -11.55 -5.02 3.03
N ALA A 91 -12.58 -5.24 3.86
CA ALA A 91 -13.76 -6.02 3.47
C ALA A 91 -14.50 -5.39 2.27
N GLN A 92 -14.60 -4.06 2.23
CA GLN A 92 -15.37 -3.34 1.21
C GLN A 92 -14.57 -3.07 -0.06
N GLU A 93 -13.31 -2.65 0.08
CA GLU A 93 -12.55 -2.05 -1.02
C GLU A 93 -11.34 -2.87 -1.46
N ILE A 94 -10.69 -3.65 -0.58
CA ILE A 94 -9.43 -4.33 -0.93
C ILE A 94 -9.62 -5.82 -1.18
N GLY A 95 -10.21 -6.54 -0.22
CA GLY A 95 -10.43 -7.98 -0.24
C GLY A 95 -11.08 -8.48 -1.53
N PRO A 96 -12.19 -7.87 -2.01
CA PRO A 96 -12.84 -8.27 -3.26
C PRO A 96 -11.98 -8.09 -4.53
N ARG A 97 -10.88 -7.33 -4.47
CA ARG A 97 -9.94 -7.13 -5.59
C ARG A 97 -8.64 -7.91 -5.43
N LEU A 98 -8.53 -8.74 -4.39
CA LEU A 98 -7.41 -9.66 -4.27
C LEU A 98 -7.56 -10.81 -5.27
N SER A 99 -6.43 -11.24 -5.80
CA SER A 99 -6.31 -12.33 -6.77
C SER A 99 -4.99 -13.05 -6.55
N PRO A 100 -4.85 -14.33 -6.96
CA PRO A 100 -3.59 -15.06 -6.85
C PRO A 100 -2.41 -14.25 -7.40
N GLY A 101 -1.30 -14.24 -6.65
CA GLY A 101 -0.06 -13.54 -7.01
C GLY A 101 0.02 -12.07 -6.56
N LYS A 102 -1.08 -11.47 -6.07
CA LYS A 102 -1.04 -10.17 -5.39
C LYS A 102 -0.44 -10.32 -3.98
N THR A 103 0.21 -9.26 -3.51
CA THR A 103 0.77 -9.19 -2.16
C THR A 103 0.01 -8.16 -1.34
N LEU A 104 -0.57 -8.56 -0.22
CA LEU A 104 -1.14 -7.67 0.78
C LEU A 104 -0.10 -7.38 1.87
N MET A 105 0.18 -6.10 2.12
CA MET A 105 1.22 -5.65 3.04
C MET A 105 0.67 -4.64 4.06
N PHE A 106 1.24 -4.67 5.26
CA PHE A 106 0.90 -3.79 6.37
C PHE A 106 2.20 -3.26 7.01
N ALA A 107 2.17 -2.05 7.56
CA ALA A 107 3.30 -1.51 8.34
C ALA A 107 3.23 -1.90 9.83
N HIS A 108 2.07 -2.36 10.30
CA HIS A 108 1.88 -2.86 11.65
C HIS A 108 1.03 -4.13 11.63
N GLY A 109 1.37 -5.09 12.49
CA GLY A 109 0.77 -6.43 12.48
C GLY A 109 -0.59 -6.55 13.18
N PHE A 110 -1.13 -5.47 13.77
CA PHE A 110 -2.32 -5.52 14.65
C PHE A 110 -3.50 -6.29 14.03
N ASN A 111 -3.95 -5.86 12.83
CA ASN A 111 -5.14 -6.43 12.20
C ASN A 111 -4.97 -7.91 11.78
N ILE A 112 -3.75 -8.32 11.45
CA ILE A 112 -3.43 -9.72 11.13
C ILE A 112 -3.30 -10.55 12.41
N HIS A 113 -2.56 -10.06 13.40
CA HIS A 113 -2.30 -10.75 14.66
C HIS A 113 -3.60 -11.04 15.43
N PHE A 114 -4.50 -10.05 15.50
CA PHE A 114 -5.79 -10.17 16.19
C PHE A 114 -6.94 -10.62 15.27
N ARG A 115 -6.63 -11.13 14.07
CA ARG A 115 -7.61 -11.70 13.11
C ARG A 115 -8.78 -10.76 12.77
N GLN A 116 -8.54 -9.45 12.81
CA GLN A 116 -9.51 -8.46 12.33
C GLN A 116 -9.57 -8.47 10.80
N ILE A 117 -8.44 -8.83 10.16
CA ILE A 117 -8.36 -9.15 8.74
C ILE A 117 -7.85 -10.58 8.61
N VAL A 118 -8.62 -11.42 7.91
CA VAL A 118 -8.21 -12.77 7.51
C VAL A 118 -8.01 -12.76 5.99
N PRO A 119 -6.76 -12.68 5.51
CA PRO A 119 -6.48 -12.77 4.08
C PRO A 119 -6.78 -14.20 3.55
N PRO A 120 -7.03 -14.35 2.23
CA PRO A 120 -7.31 -15.64 1.61
C PRO A 120 -6.14 -16.63 1.68
#